data_AF-A0A3D3B0R1-F1
#
_entry.id   AF-A0A3D3B0R1-F1
#
_cell.length_a   1.000
_cell.length_b   1.000
_cell.length_c   1.000
_cell.angle_alpha   90.00
_cell.angle_beta   90.00
_cell.angle_gamma   90.00
#
_symmetry.space_group_name_H-M   'P 1'
#
loop_
_entity.id
_entity.type
_entity.pdbx_description
1 polymer ?
#
loop_
_entity_poly.entity_id
_entity_poly.type
_entity_poly.pdbx_seq_one_letter_code
_entity_poly.pdbx_strand_id
1 'polypeptide(L)' 'MRVDVTVGVVRARRRRTPARVRFCALDGPVQVVIEADHEDDARHLCREMGFAFIGLCDG' A
#
# COMPACT_ATOMS: atom_id res chain seq x y z
N MET A 1 -23.38 27.24 -11.31
CA MET A 1 -23.70 25.80 -11.34
C MET A 1 -23.15 25.18 -10.06
N ARG A 2 -23.99 24.54 -9.23
CA ARG A 2 -23.58 23.78 -8.04
C ARG A 2 -23.74 22.30 -8.37
N VAL A 3 -22.71 21.50 -8.08
CA VAL A 3 -22.70 20.05 -8.29
C VAL A 3 -22.92 19.40 -6.93
N ASP A 4 -24.03 18.70 -6.76
CA ASP A 4 -24.31 17.89 -5.58
C ASP A 4 -23.55 16.57 -5.69
N VAL A 5 -22.68 16.29 -4.71
CA VAL A 5 -21.90 15.05 -4.64
C VAL A 5 -22.54 14.12 -3.61
N THR A 6 -23.18 13.05 -4.09
CA THR A 6 -23.76 12.01 -3.23
C THR A 6 -22.68 10.98 -2.86
N VAL A 7 -22.28 10.93 -1.58
CA VAL A 7 -21.31 9.94 -1.09
C VAL A 7 -22.04 8.65 -0.69
N GLY A 8 -21.80 7.56 -1.43
CA GLY A 8 -22.29 6.22 -1.10
C GLY A 8 -21.28 5.44 -0.24
N VAL A 9 -21.69 4.98 0.95
CA VAL A 9 -20.84 4.15 1.82
C VAL A 9 -21.00 2.68 1.45
N VAL A 10 -19.98 2.10 0.80
CA VAL A 10 -19.92 0.65 0.56
C VAL A 10 -19.39 -0.03 1.82
N ARG A 11 -20.21 -0.87 2.48
CA ARG A 11 -19.76 -1.76 3.55
C ARG A 11 -18.88 -2.88 2.96
N ALA A 12 -17.58 -2.65 2.89
CA ALA A 12 -16.62 -3.72 2.67
C ALA A 12 -16.64 -4.66 3.89
N ARG A 13 -16.99 -5.93 3.66
CA ARG A 13 -16.97 -6.98 4.69
C ARG A 13 -15.60 -6.99 5.36
N ARG A 14 -15.56 -6.97 6.69
CA ARG A 14 -14.35 -7.26 7.48
C ARG A 14 -13.89 -8.70 7.19
N ARG A 15 -13.14 -8.90 6.11
CA ARG A 15 -12.17 -10.00 6.04
C ARG A 15 -11.20 -9.75 7.19
N ARG A 16 -10.90 -10.79 7.97
CA ARG A 16 -9.77 -10.78 8.92
C ARG A 16 -8.61 -10.05 8.24
N THR A 17 -8.16 -8.93 8.79
CA THR A 17 -7.01 -8.21 8.25
C THR A 17 -5.90 -9.26 8.18
N PRO A 18 -5.40 -9.63 6.98
CA PRO A 18 -4.20 -10.44 6.90
C PRO A 18 -3.13 -9.69 7.68
N ALA A 19 -2.24 -10.41 8.37
CA ALA A 19 -1.14 -9.76 9.06
C ALA A 19 -0.33 -8.99 8.01
N ARG A 20 -0.50 -7.67 7.98
CA ARG A 20 0.17 -6.81 7.00
C ARG A 20 1.66 -6.85 7.29
N VAL A 21 2.42 -7.36 6.35
CA VAL A 21 3.88 -7.41 6.43
C VAL A 21 4.43 -6.07 5.95
N ARG A 22 5.46 -5.58 6.63
CA ARG A 22 6.11 -4.31 6.30
C ARG A 22 7.31 -4.57 5.42
N PHE A 23 7.32 -3.91 4.26
CA PHE A 23 8.39 -3.94 3.29
C PHE A 23 8.99 -2.55 3.15
N CYS A 24 10.29 -2.51 2.94
CA CYS A 24 11.06 -1.29 2.79
C CYS A 24 11.32 -1.07 1.30
N ALA A 25 11.14 0.17 0.86
CA ALA A 25 11.45 0.62 -0.48
C ALA A 25 12.08 2.03 -0.42
N LEU A 26 12.64 2.48 -1.54
CA LEU A 26 13.21 3.81 -1.68
C LEU A 26 12.43 4.62 -2.72
N ASP A 27 12.13 5.86 -2.35
CA ASP A 27 11.72 6.92 -3.26
C ASP A 27 12.86 7.94 -3.32
N GLY A 28 13.78 7.75 -4.27
CA GLY A 28 15.03 8.52 -4.33
C GLY A 28 15.85 8.39 -3.04
N PRO A 29 16.12 9.49 -2.31
CA PRO A 29 16.87 9.46 -1.05
C PRO A 29 16.01 9.09 0.18
N VAL A 30 14.69 8.91 0.01
CA VAL A 30 13.75 8.69 1.11
C VAL A 30 13.43 7.21 1.23
N GLN A 31 13.54 6.66 2.44
CA GLN A 31 13.04 5.34 2.75
C GLN A 31 11.54 5.39 3.02
N VAL A 32 10.78 4.54 2.33
CA VAL A 32 9.35 4.38 2.49
C VAL A 32 9.01 2.96 2.95
N VAL A 33 7.93 2.84 3.73
CA VAL A 33 7.44 1.56 4.23
C VAL A 33 6.13 1.24 3.52
N ILE A 34 6.05 0.05 2.95
CA ILE A 34 4.90 -0.48 2.24
C ILE A 34 4.33 -1.62 3.06
N GLU A 35 3.05 -1.52 3.38
CA GLU A 35 2.31 -2.59 4.04
C GLU A 35 1.59 -3.42 2.97
N ALA A 36 1.94 -4.70 2.87
CA ALA A 36 1.35 -5.62 1.92
C ALA A 36 1.16 -7.01 2.54
N ASP A 37 0.32 -7.83 1.92
CA ASP A 37 0.04 -9.19 2.39
C ASP A 37 1.19 -10.15 2.02
N HIS A 38 1.84 -9.91 0.86
CA HIS A 38 2.96 -10.70 0.35
C HIS A 38 4.03 -9.81 -0.28
N GLU A 39 5.23 -10.37 -0.47
CA GLU A 39 6.34 -9.67 -1.13
C GLU A 39 6.02 -9.29 -2.58
N ASP A 40 5.32 -10.16 -3.31
CA ASP A 40 4.93 -9.89 -4.70
C ASP A 40 3.99 -8.68 -4.81
N ASP A 41 3.05 -8.54 -3.88
CA ASP A 41 2.16 -7.39 -3.80
C ASP A 41 2.96 -6.11 -3.51
N ALA A 42 3.93 -6.17 -2.59
CA ALA A 42 4.81 -5.05 -2.29
C ALA A 42 5.70 -4.65 -3.49
N ARG A 43 6.24 -5.64 -4.23
CA ARG A 43 7.02 -5.41 -5.45
C ARG A 43 6.17 -4.80 -6.56
N HIS A 44 4.92 -5.25 -6.71
CA HIS A 44 3.98 -4.68 -7.67
C HIS A 44 3.70 -3.21 -7.35
N LEU A 45 3.37 -2.92 -6.09
CA LEU A 45 3.15 -1.55 -5.62
C LEU A 45 4.38 -0.66 -5.82
N CYS A 46 5.59 -1.17 -5.53
CA CYS A 46 6.82 -0.42 -5.81
C CYS A 46 6.94 -0.05 -7.29
N ARG A 47 6.65 -0.99 -8.20
CA ARG A 47 6.72 -0.75 -9.63
C ARG A 47 5.69 0.27 -10.12
N GLU A 48 4.45 0.18 -9.63
CA GLU A 48 3.41 1.15 -9.98
C GLU A 48 3.74 2.56 -9.48
N MET A 49 4.35 2.67 -8.31
CA MET A 49 4.69 3.94 -7.67
C MET A 49 6.06 4.49 -8.11
N GLY A 50 6.87 3.70 -8.81
CA GLY A 50 8.23 4.07 -9.21
C GLY A 50 9.28 3.94 -8.09
N PHE A 51 8.99 3.20 -7.03
CA PHE A 51 9.90 2.97 -5.91
C PHE A 51 10.87 1.82 -6.18
N ALA A 52 12.06 1.91 -5.59
CA ALA A 52 13.02 0.82 -5.59
C ALA A 52 12.78 -0.09 -4.38
N PHE A 53 12.23 -1.28 -4.62
CA PHE A 53 12.00 -2.28 -3.58
C PHE A 53 13.32 -2.75 -2.94
N ILE A 54 13.41 -2.73 -1.61
CA ILE A 54 14.57 -3.24 -0.86
C ILE A 54 14.29 -4.66 -0.35
N GLY A 55 13.22 -4.87 0.42
CA GLY A 55 12.98 -6.13 1.12
C GLY A 55 12.03 -5.98 2.31
N LEU A 56 12.04 -6.96 3.22
CA LEU A 56 11.34 -6.86 4.50
C LEU A 56 11.95 -5.74 5.36
N CYS A 57 11.12 -5.01 6.07
CA CYS A 57 11.61 -4.11 7.11
C CYS A 57 11.87 -4.92 8.38
N ASP A 58 13.14 -5.15 8.71
CA ASP A 58 13.52 -5.56 10.06
C ASP A 58 13.31 -4.36 10.99
N GLY A 59 12.43 -4.53 11.98
CA GLY A 59 12.09 -3.50 12.97
C GLY A 59 13.17 -3.28 14.00
#